data_AF-A0A7X7E0U8-F1
#
_entry.id   AF-A0A7X7E0U8-F1
#
_cell.length_a   1.000
_cell.length_b   1.000
_cell.length_c   1.000
_cell.angle_alpha   90.00
_cell.angle_beta   90.00
_cell.angle_gamma   90.00
#
_symmetry.space_group_name_H-M   'P 1'
#
loop_
_entity.id
_entity.type
_entity.pdbx_description
1 polymer ?
#
loop_
_entity_poly.entity_id
_entity_poly.type
_entity_poly.pdbx_seq_one_letter_code
_entity_poly.pdbx_strand_id
1 'polypeptide(L)'
;SGSNWIIKNNIIHHIGNRIEESGDGITHYASFSNIKSNTIYECGNHGIYIVSDKTVSQGNLVKKNTVYNCYHNCIDLMNRAGVHTSTVVRDNTVYCTTDFTYRNIKSRGVGANGIYTSGKNESPLKNCIIVNNLIVNCVQMNIHIGKFSDSIFIINNTMYSTQTFAVPRTACLYVNTDGVVYVRNNIGTNGGKWAFRYTGGQKIEANYNCWYQPHSLPLGSIGNKTYFEYTTYQKETGLDKNSLFCNPDFKRPSVDIGSADFSLMPWSCCIGAGDRNSIISGLLNSQGTRVDIGVIESERKQ
;
A
#
# COMPACT_ATOMS: atom_id res chain seq x y z
N SER A 1 2.06 19.54 22.53
CA SER A 1 2.34 18.69 21.35
C SER A 1 2.94 19.55 20.26
N GLY A 2 3.98 19.08 19.58
CA GLY A 2 4.51 19.78 18.40
C GLY A 2 3.54 19.66 17.22
N SER A 3 3.58 20.62 16.30
CA SER A 3 2.82 20.59 15.04
C SER A 3 3.70 21.20 13.94
N ASN A 4 3.38 20.91 12.68
CA ASN A 4 4.06 21.51 11.52
C ASN A 4 5.56 21.13 11.42
N TRP A 5 5.93 19.92 11.81
CA TRP A 5 7.30 19.46 11.61
C TRP A 5 7.58 19.21 10.13
N ILE A 6 8.80 19.53 9.69
CA ILE A 6 9.27 19.17 8.36
C ILE A 6 10.48 18.25 8.54
N ILE A 7 10.32 16.98 8.18
CA ILE A 7 11.39 15.97 8.22
C ILE A 7 11.71 15.61 6.78
N LYS A 8 12.81 16.14 6.25
CA LYS A 8 13.12 16.00 4.82
C LYS A 8 14.59 15.79 4.51
N ASN A 9 14.86 15.10 3.40
CA ASN A 9 16.19 14.90 2.83
C ASN A 9 17.18 14.22 3.79
N ASN A 10 16.69 13.30 4.63
CA ASN A 10 17.54 12.51 5.52
C ASN A 10 17.77 11.12 4.95
N ILE A 11 18.90 10.53 5.34
CA ILE A 11 19.17 9.10 5.22
C ILE A 11 19.14 8.53 6.64
N ILE A 12 18.24 7.60 6.91
CA ILE A 12 18.05 6.99 8.24
C ILE A 12 18.14 5.49 8.09
N HIS A 13 19.08 4.84 8.77
CA HIS A 13 19.25 3.40 8.59
C HIS A 13 19.85 2.67 9.77
N HIS A 14 19.65 1.34 9.79
CA HIS A 14 20.23 0.44 10.79
C HIS A 14 19.88 0.85 12.22
N ILE A 15 18.63 1.23 12.43
CA ILE A 15 18.11 1.67 13.73
C ILE A 15 17.48 0.48 14.45
N GLY A 16 17.92 0.22 15.69
CA GLY A 16 17.32 -0.78 16.57
C GLY A 16 17.69 -2.24 16.25
N ASN A 17 16.91 -3.19 16.78
CA ASN A 17 17.22 -4.62 16.72
C ASN A 17 16.24 -5.37 15.80
N ARG A 18 16.77 -6.01 14.75
CA ARG A 18 16.01 -6.79 13.77
C ARG A 18 15.31 -8.03 14.35
N ILE A 19 15.93 -8.70 15.32
CA ILE A 19 15.42 -9.98 15.87
C ILE A 19 14.27 -9.72 16.85
N GLU A 20 14.40 -8.62 17.60
CA GLU A 20 13.43 -8.19 18.62
C GLU A 20 12.32 -7.30 18.06
N GLU A 21 12.40 -6.96 16.78
CA GLU A 21 11.54 -5.98 16.10
C GLU A 21 11.46 -4.63 16.84
N SER A 22 12.62 -4.02 17.14
CA SER A 22 12.68 -2.76 17.89
C SER A 22 13.40 -1.66 17.13
N GLY A 23 13.01 -0.41 17.41
CA GLY A 23 13.59 0.80 16.80
C GLY A 23 12.91 1.22 15.49
N ASP A 24 12.42 2.45 15.48
CA ASP A 24 11.77 3.03 14.30
C ASP A 24 12.71 4.04 13.63
N GLY A 25 12.67 4.12 12.30
CA GLY A 25 13.40 5.17 11.58
C GLY A 25 12.85 6.56 11.93
N ILE A 26 11.55 6.75 11.80
CA ILE A 26 10.82 7.95 12.23
C ILE A 26 9.58 7.53 13.01
N THR A 27 9.53 7.83 14.30
CA THR A 27 8.27 7.78 15.07
C THR A 27 7.68 9.17 15.19
N HIS A 28 6.39 9.32 14.89
CA HIS A 28 5.74 10.62 14.83
C HIS A 28 4.38 10.66 15.54
N TYR A 29 4.28 11.50 16.58
CA TYR A 29 3.09 11.67 17.43
C TYR A 29 2.39 13.04 17.27
N ALA A 30 2.70 13.77 16.19
CA ALA A 30 2.26 15.15 15.97
C ALA A 30 1.34 15.28 14.75
N SER A 31 0.79 16.48 14.56
CA SER A 31 -0.15 16.83 13.49
C SER A 31 0.45 17.80 12.48
N PHE A 32 -0.12 17.80 11.27
CA PHE A 32 0.19 18.71 10.16
C PHE A 32 1.67 18.69 9.73
N SER A 33 2.34 17.56 9.95
CA SER A 33 3.76 17.42 9.62
C SER A 33 3.97 16.92 8.20
N ASN A 34 5.10 17.30 7.62
CA ASN A 34 5.52 16.91 6.28
C ASN A 34 6.80 16.07 6.36
N ILE A 35 6.66 14.77 6.17
CA ILE A 35 7.75 13.79 6.15
C ILE A 35 8.01 13.43 4.69
N LYS A 36 9.07 13.99 4.09
CA LYS A 36 9.26 13.89 2.65
C LYS A 36 10.69 13.71 2.17
N SER A 37 10.86 13.01 1.06
CA SER A 37 12.16 12.90 0.38
C SER A 37 13.27 12.36 1.29
N ASN A 38 12.93 11.44 2.20
CA ASN A 38 13.90 10.71 3.00
C ASN A 38 14.14 9.32 2.40
N THR A 39 15.34 8.78 2.63
CA THR A 39 15.69 7.38 2.38
C THR A 39 15.81 6.67 3.72
N ILE A 40 14.97 5.67 3.97
CA ILE A 40 14.85 5.00 5.28
C ILE A 40 14.94 3.50 5.09
N TYR A 41 15.87 2.82 5.78
CA TYR A 41 16.04 1.39 5.56
C TYR A 41 16.68 0.60 6.71
N GLU A 42 16.49 -0.71 6.72
CA GLU A 42 17.08 -1.61 7.73
C GLU A 42 16.72 -1.17 9.17
N CYS A 43 15.49 -0.66 9.36
CA CYS A 43 14.97 -0.31 10.69
C CYS A 43 14.41 -1.57 11.34
N GLY A 44 14.82 -1.84 12.59
CA GLY A 44 14.45 -3.04 13.32
C GLY A 44 12.96 -3.18 13.57
N ASN A 45 12.18 -2.10 13.59
CA ASN A 45 10.73 -2.13 13.64
C ASN A 45 10.12 -1.43 12.42
N HIS A 46 9.66 -0.19 12.55
CA HIS A 46 9.03 0.53 11.46
C HIS A 46 10.00 1.47 10.73
N GLY A 47 9.81 1.69 9.43
CA GLY A 47 10.51 2.77 8.72
C GLY A 47 9.98 4.14 9.12
N ILE A 48 8.69 4.37 8.86
CA ILE A 48 7.94 5.55 9.27
C ILE A 48 6.72 5.08 10.06
N TYR A 49 6.64 5.47 11.33
CA TYR A 49 5.53 5.16 12.23
C TYR A 49 4.78 6.42 12.63
N ILE A 50 3.62 6.65 12.02
CA ILE A 50 2.70 7.74 12.39
C ILE A 50 1.70 7.18 13.38
N VAL A 51 1.76 7.68 14.62
CA VAL A 51 1.01 7.09 15.72
C VAL A 51 0.26 8.15 16.53
N SER A 52 -0.96 7.80 16.89
CA SER A 52 -1.74 8.51 17.90
C SER A 52 -1.85 7.63 19.13
N ASP A 53 -1.34 8.09 20.27
CA ASP A 53 -1.46 7.39 21.55
C ASP A 53 -1.80 8.43 22.63
N LYS A 54 -3.08 8.56 22.95
CA LYS A 54 -3.63 9.65 23.78
C LYS A 54 -3.27 11.04 23.26
N THR A 55 -2.97 11.14 21.96
CA THR A 55 -2.63 12.37 21.23
C THR A 55 -3.50 12.54 20.00
N VAL A 56 -3.42 13.72 19.37
CA VAL A 56 -4.01 13.96 18.05
C VAL A 56 -2.90 13.90 17.01
N SER A 57 -3.06 13.02 16.03
CA SER A 57 -2.22 12.88 14.84
C SER A 57 -3.09 13.06 13.61
N GLN A 58 -3.15 14.29 13.09
CA GLN A 58 -4.01 14.60 11.96
C GLN A 58 -3.32 15.41 10.87
N GLY A 59 -3.77 15.24 9.63
CA GLY A 59 -3.33 16.07 8.50
C GLY A 59 -1.85 15.89 8.14
N ASN A 60 -1.24 14.76 8.51
CA ASN A 60 0.16 14.48 8.21
C ASN A 60 0.34 14.10 6.75
N LEU A 61 1.47 14.50 6.15
CA LEU A 61 1.84 14.17 4.79
C LEU A 61 3.13 13.36 4.78
N VAL A 62 3.05 12.10 4.32
CA VAL A 62 4.20 11.21 4.10
C VAL A 62 4.40 11.08 2.59
N LYS A 63 5.39 11.79 2.04
CA LYS A 63 5.50 11.96 0.59
C LYS A 63 6.89 11.77 -0.01
N LYS A 64 7.00 11.09 -1.15
CA LYS A 64 8.28 10.97 -1.92
C LYS A 64 9.43 10.37 -1.10
N ASN A 65 9.14 9.53 -0.12
CA ASN A 65 10.17 8.81 0.62
C ASN A 65 10.48 7.49 -0.10
N THR A 66 11.71 7.03 0.06
CA THR A 66 12.14 5.68 -0.28
C THR A 66 12.30 4.90 1.01
N VAL A 67 11.47 3.89 1.24
CA VAL A 67 11.48 3.11 2.49
C VAL A 67 11.62 1.62 2.18
N TYR A 68 12.63 0.96 2.74
CA TYR A 68 12.85 -0.46 2.42
C TYR A 68 13.44 -1.28 3.56
N ASN A 69 13.31 -2.60 3.46
CA ASN A 69 13.93 -3.56 4.39
C ASN A 69 13.67 -3.28 5.89
N CYS A 70 12.48 -2.85 6.24
CA CYS A 70 12.08 -2.69 7.65
C CYS A 70 11.53 -4.01 8.18
N TYR A 71 11.86 -4.37 9.41
CA TYR A 71 11.58 -5.71 9.96
C TYR A 71 10.17 -5.83 10.59
N HIS A 72 9.35 -4.76 10.61
CA HIS A 72 7.91 -4.87 10.93
C HIS A 72 6.99 -4.26 9.87
N ASN A 73 7.02 -2.94 9.63
CA ASN A 73 6.31 -2.32 8.51
C ASN A 73 7.14 -1.17 7.94
N CYS A 74 7.15 -0.97 6.63
CA CYS A 74 7.88 0.18 6.07
C CYS A 74 7.20 1.50 6.46
N ILE A 75 5.89 1.63 6.21
CA ILE A 75 5.08 2.77 6.65
C ILE A 75 3.90 2.24 7.46
N ASP A 76 3.76 2.69 8.70
CA ASP A 76 2.72 2.27 9.63
C ASP A 76 1.91 3.48 10.11
N LEU A 77 0.60 3.42 9.91
CA LEU A 77 -0.35 4.37 10.47
C LEU A 77 -1.15 3.66 11.56
N MET A 78 -0.96 4.06 12.83
CA MET A 78 -1.67 3.42 13.94
C MET A 78 -2.40 4.42 14.82
N ASN A 79 -3.63 4.08 15.23
CA ASN A 79 -4.32 4.75 16.32
C ASN A 79 -4.42 3.82 17.54
N ARG A 80 -3.58 4.08 18.56
CA ARG A 80 -3.55 3.25 19.77
C ARG A 80 -4.59 3.64 20.80
N ALA A 81 -4.83 4.94 20.99
CA ALA A 81 -5.72 5.47 22.04
C ALA A 81 -6.01 6.98 21.88
N GLY A 82 -6.14 7.50 20.66
CA GLY A 82 -6.38 8.94 20.44
C GLY A 82 -7.14 9.24 19.16
N VAL A 83 -6.80 10.34 18.49
CA VAL A 83 -7.39 10.72 17.21
C VAL A 83 -6.31 10.62 16.13
N HIS A 84 -6.46 9.66 15.22
CA HIS A 84 -5.66 9.58 13.99
C HIS A 84 -6.56 9.77 12.77
N THR A 85 -6.40 10.87 12.04
CA THR A 85 -7.19 11.11 10.84
C THR A 85 -6.49 11.92 9.76
N SER A 86 -6.93 11.78 8.50
CA SER A 86 -6.51 12.69 7.40
C SER A 86 -5.00 12.65 7.11
N THR A 87 -4.32 11.55 7.43
CA THR A 87 -2.95 11.32 6.99
C THR A 87 -2.94 10.91 5.52
N VAL A 88 -2.06 11.53 4.73
CA VAL A 88 -1.87 11.25 3.31
C VAL A 88 -0.50 10.62 3.09
N VAL A 89 -0.47 9.40 2.56
CA VAL A 89 0.74 8.67 2.16
C VAL A 89 0.80 8.66 0.64
N ARG A 90 1.72 9.42 0.05
CA ARG A 90 1.76 9.60 -1.40
C ARG A 90 3.10 9.65 -2.09
N ASP A 91 3.15 9.23 -3.34
CA ASP A 91 4.35 9.32 -4.20
C ASP A 91 5.58 8.62 -3.58
N ASN A 92 5.41 7.66 -2.65
CA ASN A 92 6.53 6.95 -2.01
C ASN A 92 6.92 5.71 -2.82
N THR A 93 8.18 5.32 -2.71
CA THR A 93 8.70 4.03 -3.19
C THR A 93 8.97 3.16 -1.97
N VAL A 94 8.28 2.02 -1.87
CA VAL A 94 8.38 1.12 -0.72
C VAL A 94 8.74 -0.28 -1.22
N TYR A 95 9.80 -0.90 -0.71
CA TYR A 95 10.18 -2.23 -1.19
C TYR A 95 10.97 -3.07 -0.21
N CYS A 96 11.13 -4.36 -0.50
CA CYS A 96 12.20 -5.17 0.09
C CYS A 96 13.14 -5.65 -1.00
N THR A 97 14.44 -5.63 -0.74
CA THR A 97 15.44 -6.20 -1.65
C THR A 97 15.32 -7.72 -1.71
N THR A 98 15.88 -8.34 -2.74
CA THR A 98 15.81 -9.79 -2.95
C THR A 98 16.58 -10.59 -1.90
N ASP A 99 17.62 -10.01 -1.32
CA ASP A 99 18.43 -10.56 -0.24
C ASP A 99 17.87 -10.25 1.15
N PHE A 100 16.80 -9.45 1.24
CA PHE A 100 16.12 -9.18 2.50
C PHE A 100 15.48 -10.46 3.04
N THR A 101 16.01 -10.96 4.16
CA THR A 101 15.58 -12.22 4.76
C THR A 101 14.78 -11.99 6.03
N TYR A 102 13.49 -12.28 5.94
CA TYR A 102 12.58 -12.34 7.10
C TYR A 102 12.67 -13.71 7.79
N ARG A 103 13.84 -14.05 8.36
CA ARG A 103 14.06 -15.32 9.08
C ARG A 103 14.55 -15.05 10.49
N ASN A 104 14.20 -15.95 11.43
CA ASN A 104 14.67 -15.93 12.81
C ASN A 104 14.27 -14.70 13.64
N ILE A 105 13.15 -14.06 13.29
CA ILE A 105 12.57 -12.97 14.07
C ILE A 105 11.78 -13.58 15.23
N LYS A 106 12.10 -13.19 16.47
CA LYS A 106 11.53 -13.79 17.70
C LYS A 106 10.08 -13.41 17.92
N SER A 107 9.69 -12.24 17.42
CA SER A 107 8.43 -11.61 17.71
C SER A 107 7.46 -11.88 16.56
N ARG A 108 6.32 -12.51 16.90
CA ARG A 108 5.07 -12.60 16.13
C ARG A 108 5.21 -13.21 14.73
N GLY A 109 4.61 -14.37 14.49
CA GLY A 109 4.56 -15.05 13.17
C GLY A 109 3.76 -14.32 12.08
N VAL A 110 3.92 -13.01 11.96
CA VAL A 110 3.38 -12.11 10.93
C VAL A 110 4.57 -11.47 10.22
N GLY A 111 4.49 -11.33 8.90
CA GLY A 111 5.58 -10.78 8.08
C GLY A 111 5.47 -9.27 7.95
N ALA A 112 6.52 -8.65 7.41
CA ALA A 112 6.54 -7.21 7.24
C ALA A 112 5.69 -6.69 6.07
N ASN A 113 4.94 -5.60 6.29
CA ASN A 113 4.13 -4.96 5.25
C ASN A 113 4.81 -3.72 4.67
N GLY A 114 4.45 -3.37 3.43
CA GLY A 114 4.86 -2.10 2.83
C GLY A 114 4.18 -0.92 3.52
N ILE A 115 2.86 -0.84 3.42
CA ILE A 115 2.04 0.18 4.10
C ILE A 115 0.99 -0.53 4.94
N TYR A 116 0.93 -0.23 6.24
CA TYR A 116 -0.02 -0.80 7.17
C TYR A 116 -0.89 0.28 7.83
N THR A 117 -2.17 -0.01 8.03
CA THR A 117 -3.06 0.81 8.85
C THR A 117 -3.71 -0.02 9.94
N SER A 118 -3.89 0.55 11.13
CA SER A 118 -4.71 -0.06 12.18
C SER A 118 -5.20 0.94 13.22
N GLY A 119 -6.27 0.56 13.93
CA GLY A 119 -6.75 1.30 15.09
C GLY A 119 -7.11 0.38 16.25
N LYS A 120 -7.95 0.90 17.15
CA LYS A 120 -8.69 0.11 18.15
C LYS A 120 -10.18 0.43 18.08
N ASN A 121 -11.01 -0.39 18.73
CA ASN A 121 -12.46 -0.23 18.71
C ASN A 121 -12.91 1.17 19.17
N GLU A 122 -12.36 1.64 20.29
CA GLU A 122 -12.60 2.96 20.87
C GLU A 122 -11.77 4.10 20.21
N SER A 123 -10.87 3.75 19.30
CA SER A 123 -9.96 4.71 18.64
C SER A 123 -9.61 4.23 17.23
N PRO A 124 -10.58 4.17 16.31
CA PRO A 124 -10.33 3.76 14.93
C PRO A 124 -9.43 4.77 14.21
N LEU A 125 -8.71 4.30 13.19
CA LEU A 125 -7.96 5.16 12.27
C LEU A 125 -8.88 5.58 11.12
N LYS A 126 -9.01 6.88 10.84
CA LYS A 126 -10.05 7.38 9.92
C LYS A 126 -9.56 8.27 8.78
N ASN A 127 -10.25 8.26 7.64
CA ASN A 127 -10.10 9.27 6.57
C ASN A 127 -8.66 9.41 6.04
N CYS A 128 -7.91 8.32 5.96
CA CYS A 128 -6.53 8.36 5.46
C CYS A 128 -6.48 8.00 3.98
N ILE A 129 -5.54 8.60 3.26
CA ILE A 129 -5.40 8.45 1.81
C ILE A 129 -4.02 7.85 1.52
N ILE A 130 -4.00 6.72 0.81
CA ILE A 130 -2.80 6.05 0.31
C ILE A 130 -2.87 6.13 -1.21
N VAL A 131 -2.07 7.02 -1.81
CA VAL A 131 -2.20 7.37 -3.23
C VAL A 131 -0.87 7.45 -3.95
N ASN A 132 -0.77 6.98 -5.19
CA ASN A 132 0.44 7.11 -5.99
C ASN A 132 1.71 6.50 -5.37
N ASN A 133 1.61 5.40 -4.64
CA ASN A 133 2.81 4.73 -4.15
C ASN A 133 3.20 3.61 -5.12
N LEU A 134 4.51 3.45 -5.34
CA LEU A 134 5.09 2.27 -5.96
C LEU A 134 5.56 1.35 -4.85
N ILE A 135 4.97 0.15 -4.75
CA ILE A 135 5.22 -0.76 -3.64
C ILE A 135 5.58 -2.14 -4.19
N VAL A 136 6.79 -2.61 -3.87
CA VAL A 136 7.41 -3.73 -4.58
C VAL A 136 7.97 -4.77 -3.62
N ASN A 137 7.65 -6.05 -3.83
CA ASN A 137 8.33 -7.17 -3.19
C ASN A 137 8.32 -7.16 -1.64
N CYS A 138 7.29 -6.60 -1.00
CA CYS A 138 7.18 -6.62 0.47
C CYS A 138 7.01 -8.06 0.99
N VAL A 139 7.44 -8.33 2.23
CA VAL A 139 7.45 -9.70 2.78
C VAL A 139 6.05 -10.31 2.83
N GLN A 140 5.09 -9.59 3.42
CA GLN A 140 3.74 -10.10 3.61
C GLN A 140 2.74 -9.45 2.65
N MET A 141 2.41 -8.18 2.85
CA MET A 141 1.54 -7.44 1.94
C MET A 141 2.19 -6.15 1.46
N ASN A 142 1.89 -5.72 0.22
CA ASN A 142 2.31 -4.39 -0.21
C ASN A 142 1.50 -3.32 0.56
N ILE A 143 0.17 -3.45 0.57
CA ILE A 143 -0.71 -2.65 1.42
C ILE A 143 -1.60 -3.57 2.27
N HIS A 144 -1.66 -3.31 3.57
CA HIS A 144 -2.56 -4.00 4.49
C HIS A 144 -3.39 -3.00 5.30
N ILE A 145 -4.69 -3.02 5.06
CA ILE A 145 -5.67 -2.29 5.87
C ILE A 145 -6.12 -3.19 7.00
N GLY A 146 -5.53 -3.02 8.17
CA GLY A 146 -5.83 -3.78 9.37
C GLY A 146 -7.10 -3.32 10.08
N LYS A 147 -7.45 -4.04 11.15
CA LYS A 147 -8.68 -3.84 11.92
C LYS A 147 -8.82 -2.41 12.43
N PHE A 148 -10.08 -2.00 12.57
CA PHE A 148 -10.47 -0.68 13.08
C PHE A 148 -9.91 0.49 12.24
N SER A 149 -9.73 0.26 10.94
CA SER A 149 -9.48 1.30 9.95
C SER A 149 -10.80 1.62 9.24
N ASP A 150 -11.13 2.89 9.06
CA ASP A 150 -12.42 3.33 8.51
C ASP A 150 -12.25 4.52 7.57
N SER A 151 -13.03 4.56 6.50
CA SER A 151 -12.93 5.56 5.43
C SER A 151 -11.50 5.69 4.90
N ILE A 152 -10.89 4.56 4.50
CA ILE A 152 -9.54 4.53 3.94
C ILE A 152 -9.61 4.55 2.41
N PHE A 153 -8.85 5.43 1.79
CA PHE A 153 -8.82 5.59 0.33
C PHE A 153 -7.50 5.06 -0.22
N ILE A 154 -7.56 4.10 -1.14
CA ILE A 154 -6.41 3.48 -1.78
C ILE A 154 -6.54 3.72 -3.29
N ILE A 155 -5.74 4.65 -3.82
CA ILE A 155 -5.95 5.23 -5.16
C ILE A 155 -4.66 5.24 -5.97
N ASN A 156 -4.68 4.82 -7.24
CA ASN A 156 -3.53 4.98 -8.16
C ASN A 156 -2.18 4.44 -7.62
N ASN A 157 -2.19 3.40 -6.79
CA ASN A 157 -0.96 2.73 -6.37
C ASN A 157 -0.61 1.62 -7.36
N THR A 158 0.70 1.38 -7.56
CA THR A 158 1.19 0.18 -8.24
C THR A 158 1.84 -0.74 -7.23
N MET A 159 1.30 -1.94 -7.11
CA MET A 159 1.76 -3.00 -6.21
C MET A 159 2.25 -4.17 -7.04
N TYR A 160 3.54 -4.48 -6.93
CA TYR A 160 4.18 -5.50 -7.74
C TYR A 160 4.95 -6.48 -6.87
N SER A 161 4.53 -7.75 -6.91
CA SER A 161 5.16 -8.82 -6.14
C SER A 161 5.06 -8.66 -4.62
N THR A 162 4.97 -9.80 -3.95
CA THR A 162 5.30 -9.92 -2.52
C THR A 162 6.19 -11.14 -2.37
N GLN A 163 7.03 -11.17 -1.34
CA GLN A 163 7.85 -12.34 -1.10
C GLN A 163 6.95 -13.57 -0.83
N THR A 164 7.31 -14.70 -1.42
CA THR A 164 6.57 -15.97 -1.29
C THR A 164 7.05 -16.80 -0.09
N PHE A 165 8.06 -16.33 0.64
CA PHE A 165 8.67 -17.11 1.71
C PHE A 165 7.74 -17.24 2.92
N ALA A 166 7.40 -18.48 3.27
CA ALA A 166 6.97 -18.96 4.60
C ALA A 166 5.73 -18.31 5.28
N VAL A 167 5.15 -17.26 4.73
CA VAL A 167 4.00 -16.57 5.34
C VAL A 167 2.71 -16.94 4.59
N PRO A 168 1.72 -17.57 5.25
CA PRO A 168 0.54 -18.15 4.58
C PRO A 168 -0.44 -17.12 4.00
N ARG A 169 -0.16 -15.82 4.19
CA ARG A 169 -1.06 -14.72 3.85
C ARG A 169 -0.30 -13.62 3.11
N THR A 170 -0.03 -13.80 1.83
CA THR A 170 0.67 -12.80 1.01
C THR A 170 -0.24 -12.25 -0.08
N ALA A 171 -0.29 -10.93 -0.20
CA ALA A 171 -1.13 -10.27 -1.21
C ALA A 171 -0.62 -8.87 -1.56
N CYS A 172 -0.87 -8.41 -2.79
CA CYS A 172 -0.59 -7.02 -3.11
C CYS A 172 -1.42 -6.09 -2.22
N LEU A 173 -2.74 -6.29 -2.21
CA LEU A 173 -3.64 -5.58 -1.30
C LEU A 173 -4.39 -6.57 -0.40
N TYR A 174 -4.33 -6.34 0.92
CA TYR A 174 -5.15 -7.03 1.89
C TYR A 174 -5.99 -6.06 2.72
N VAL A 175 -7.31 -6.26 2.73
CA VAL A 175 -8.24 -5.47 3.53
C VAL A 175 -8.91 -6.36 4.59
N ASN A 176 -8.72 -6.00 5.85
CA ASN A 176 -9.17 -6.76 7.01
C ASN A 176 -9.69 -5.80 8.10
N THR A 177 -10.77 -5.10 7.77
CA THR A 177 -11.44 -4.15 8.65
C THR A 177 -12.95 -4.17 8.39
N ASP A 178 -13.73 -3.74 9.38
CA ASP A 178 -15.18 -3.55 9.26
C ASP A 178 -15.57 -2.11 8.90
N GLY A 179 -14.60 -1.19 8.89
CA GLY A 179 -14.77 0.17 8.41
C GLY A 179 -14.79 0.27 6.89
N VAL A 180 -15.15 1.45 6.37
CA VAL A 180 -15.30 1.66 4.93
C VAL A 180 -13.94 1.74 4.25
N VAL A 181 -13.76 1.06 3.10
CA VAL A 181 -12.54 1.15 2.30
C VAL A 181 -12.88 1.38 0.83
N TYR A 182 -12.24 2.37 0.22
CA TYR A 182 -12.38 2.71 -1.19
C TYR A 182 -11.11 2.33 -1.93
N VAL A 183 -11.23 1.46 -2.93
CA VAL A 183 -10.12 0.96 -3.74
C VAL A 183 -10.37 1.33 -5.20
N ARG A 184 -9.58 2.24 -5.76
CA ARG A 184 -9.76 2.77 -7.12
C ARG A 184 -8.44 2.90 -7.89
N ASN A 185 -8.46 2.63 -9.19
CA ASN A 185 -7.33 2.90 -10.09
C ASN A 185 -5.99 2.27 -9.68
N ASN A 186 -5.98 1.21 -8.87
CA ASN A 186 -4.72 0.56 -8.47
C ASN A 186 -4.33 -0.55 -9.45
N ILE A 187 -3.03 -0.77 -9.63
CA ILE A 187 -2.51 -2.01 -10.22
C ILE A 187 -2.03 -2.91 -9.08
N GLY A 188 -2.49 -4.16 -9.03
CA GLY A 188 -1.91 -5.20 -8.18
C GLY A 188 -1.60 -6.44 -8.98
N THR A 189 -0.32 -6.85 -8.99
CA THR A 189 0.09 -8.02 -9.76
C THR A 189 1.23 -8.82 -9.13
N ASN A 190 1.28 -10.12 -9.46
CA ASN A 190 2.30 -11.07 -9.00
C ASN A 190 2.41 -11.18 -7.47
N GLY A 191 1.36 -10.86 -6.73
CA GLY A 191 1.32 -11.09 -5.29
C GLY A 191 1.52 -12.57 -4.98
N GLY A 192 2.26 -12.87 -3.93
CA GLY A 192 2.74 -14.23 -3.65
C GLY A 192 1.64 -15.29 -3.49
N LYS A 193 0.42 -14.88 -3.13
CA LYS A 193 -0.77 -15.74 -3.13
C LYS A 193 -2.01 -15.11 -3.75
N TRP A 194 -2.21 -13.81 -3.57
CA TRP A 194 -3.35 -13.09 -4.15
C TRP A 194 -2.91 -11.73 -4.70
N ALA A 195 -3.55 -11.24 -5.76
CA ALA A 195 -3.46 -9.81 -6.09
C ALA A 195 -4.30 -9.00 -5.09
N PHE A 196 -5.52 -9.45 -4.82
CA PHE A 196 -6.43 -8.76 -3.91
C PHE A 196 -7.10 -9.72 -2.92
N ARG A 197 -7.00 -9.40 -1.63
CA ARG A 197 -7.67 -10.15 -0.56
C ARG A 197 -8.50 -9.23 0.30
N TYR A 198 -9.69 -9.69 0.67
CA TYR A 198 -10.55 -9.00 1.61
C TYR A 198 -11.28 -9.99 2.53
N THR A 199 -11.20 -9.75 3.83
CA THR A 199 -11.84 -10.61 4.86
C THR A 199 -12.70 -9.82 5.85
N GLY A 200 -12.92 -8.52 5.60
CA GLY A 200 -13.73 -7.65 6.46
C GLY A 200 -15.24 -7.74 6.20
N GLY A 201 -16.06 -7.13 7.07
CA GLY A 201 -17.50 -6.97 6.84
C GLY A 201 -17.85 -6.02 5.68
N GLN A 202 -19.10 -6.07 5.18
CA GLN A 202 -19.65 -5.62 3.87
C GLN A 202 -19.33 -4.19 3.33
N LYS A 203 -18.37 -3.44 3.84
CA LYS A 203 -18.15 -2.02 3.50
C LYS A 203 -16.88 -1.77 2.67
N ILE A 204 -16.67 -2.57 1.62
CA ILE A 204 -15.64 -2.27 0.63
C ILE A 204 -16.28 -1.83 -0.68
N GLU A 205 -15.74 -0.77 -1.25
CA GLU A 205 -16.02 -0.39 -2.62
C GLU A 205 -14.72 -0.53 -3.41
N ALA A 206 -14.66 -1.49 -4.32
CA ALA A 206 -13.55 -1.65 -5.27
C ALA A 206 -14.05 -1.44 -6.70
N ASN A 207 -13.36 -0.60 -7.49
CA ASN A 207 -13.69 -0.36 -8.90
C ASN A 207 -12.52 0.24 -9.69
N TYR A 208 -12.51 0.09 -11.02
CA TYR A 208 -11.49 0.65 -11.91
C TYR A 208 -10.05 0.26 -11.54
N ASN A 209 -9.84 -0.90 -10.92
CA ASN A 209 -8.51 -1.43 -10.62
C ASN A 209 -8.03 -2.34 -11.76
N CYS A 210 -6.73 -2.64 -11.82
CA CYS A 210 -6.18 -3.71 -12.64
C CYS A 210 -5.56 -4.76 -11.73
N TRP A 211 -6.16 -5.94 -11.71
CA TRP A 211 -5.64 -7.07 -10.96
C TRP A 211 -5.09 -8.11 -11.93
N TYR A 212 -3.91 -8.66 -11.67
CA TYR A 212 -3.36 -9.69 -12.55
C TYR A 212 -2.49 -10.70 -11.81
N GLN A 213 -2.73 -11.97 -12.10
CA GLN A 213 -1.92 -13.08 -11.63
C GLN A 213 -1.71 -14.05 -12.80
N PRO A 214 -0.55 -14.73 -12.88
CA PRO A 214 -0.41 -15.90 -13.72
C PRO A 214 -1.50 -16.92 -13.38
N HIS A 215 -2.01 -17.66 -14.37
CA HIS A 215 -3.16 -18.57 -14.22
C HIS A 215 -2.99 -19.64 -13.12
N SER A 216 -1.75 -19.94 -12.70
CA SER A 216 -1.45 -20.87 -11.62
C SER A 216 -1.69 -20.32 -10.22
N LEU A 217 -1.93 -19.00 -10.08
CA LEU A 217 -2.14 -18.33 -8.80
C LEU A 217 -3.55 -17.73 -8.73
N PRO A 218 -4.16 -17.73 -7.53
CA PRO A 218 -5.45 -17.09 -7.35
C PRO A 218 -5.40 -15.58 -7.61
N LEU A 219 -6.38 -15.06 -8.34
CA LEU A 219 -6.63 -13.62 -8.47
C LEU A 219 -6.83 -13.00 -7.09
N GLY A 220 -7.76 -13.56 -6.31
CA GLY A 220 -8.15 -12.94 -5.04
C GLY A 220 -8.93 -13.84 -4.10
N SER A 221 -9.23 -13.32 -2.92
CA SER A 221 -10.05 -14.02 -1.93
C SER A 221 -10.94 -13.06 -1.17
N ILE A 222 -12.23 -13.40 -1.09
CA ILE A 222 -13.25 -12.67 -0.34
C ILE A 222 -13.81 -13.58 0.75
N GLY A 223 -13.65 -13.16 2.01
CA GLY A 223 -13.92 -14.01 3.17
C GLY A 223 -13.09 -15.29 3.13
N ASN A 224 -13.76 -16.45 3.10
CA ASN A 224 -13.13 -17.76 3.01
C ASN A 224 -13.07 -18.32 1.57
N LYS A 225 -13.65 -17.63 0.58
CA LYS A 225 -13.67 -18.07 -0.81
C LYS A 225 -12.48 -17.51 -1.57
N THR A 226 -11.89 -18.33 -2.43
CA THR A 226 -10.77 -17.98 -3.30
C THR A 226 -11.23 -18.02 -4.75
N TYR A 227 -10.78 -17.06 -5.55
CA TYR A 227 -11.17 -16.86 -6.94
C TYR A 227 -9.93 -16.90 -7.82
N PHE A 228 -10.00 -17.70 -8.89
CA PHE A 228 -8.98 -17.79 -9.93
C PHE A 228 -9.39 -16.99 -11.17
N GLU A 229 -10.69 -16.99 -11.47
CA GLU A 229 -11.26 -16.33 -12.64
C GLU A 229 -11.96 -15.02 -12.29
N TYR A 230 -11.70 -13.98 -13.07
CA TYR A 230 -12.26 -12.65 -12.87
C TYR A 230 -13.78 -12.60 -13.03
N THR A 231 -14.31 -13.29 -14.04
CA THR A 231 -15.76 -13.32 -14.31
C THR A 231 -16.55 -13.92 -13.14
N THR A 232 -16.02 -14.98 -12.53
CA THR A 232 -16.61 -15.60 -11.33
C THR A 232 -16.51 -14.67 -10.13
N TYR A 233 -15.34 -14.06 -9.91
CA TYR A 233 -15.13 -13.08 -8.84
C TYR A 233 -16.13 -11.92 -8.92
N GLN A 234 -16.24 -11.29 -10.09
CA GLN A 234 -17.10 -10.13 -10.30
C GLN A 234 -18.59 -10.50 -10.16
N LYS A 235 -19.02 -11.62 -10.76
CA LYS A 235 -20.41 -12.08 -10.70
C LYS A 235 -20.88 -12.35 -9.27
N GLU A 236 -20.05 -12.97 -8.46
CA GLU A 236 -20.44 -13.39 -7.11
C GLU A 236 -20.30 -12.29 -6.07
N THR A 237 -19.35 -11.37 -6.24
CA THR A 237 -19.06 -10.33 -5.25
C THR A 237 -19.75 -9.01 -5.59
N GLY A 238 -20.05 -8.76 -6.86
CA GLY A 238 -20.53 -7.46 -7.36
C GLY A 238 -19.48 -6.34 -7.30
N LEU A 239 -18.27 -6.64 -6.84
CA LEU A 239 -17.15 -5.70 -6.75
C LEU A 239 -16.47 -5.54 -8.10
N ASP A 240 -15.70 -4.46 -8.25
CA ASP A 240 -14.77 -4.27 -9.37
C ASP A 240 -15.48 -4.30 -10.75
N LYS A 241 -16.70 -3.76 -10.85
CA LYS A 241 -17.53 -3.79 -12.07
C LYS A 241 -16.82 -3.27 -13.34
N ASN A 242 -16.02 -2.21 -13.19
CA ASN A 242 -15.29 -1.55 -14.28
C ASN A 242 -13.77 -1.80 -14.19
N SER A 243 -13.34 -2.76 -13.38
CA SER A 243 -11.93 -3.13 -13.24
C SER A 243 -11.49 -4.03 -14.38
N LEU A 244 -10.18 -4.19 -14.51
CA LEU A 244 -9.51 -4.99 -15.52
C LEU A 244 -8.85 -6.22 -14.89
N PHE A 245 -8.84 -7.30 -15.66
CA PHE A 245 -8.08 -8.51 -15.36
C PHE A 245 -7.18 -8.86 -16.54
N CYS A 246 -6.06 -8.14 -16.62
CA CYS A 246 -5.12 -8.23 -17.73
C CYS A 246 -3.71 -7.93 -17.21
N ASN A 247 -2.71 -8.47 -17.89
CA ASN A 247 -1.33 -8.08 -17.62
C ASN A 247 -1.20 -6.56 -17.79
N PRO A 248 -0.69 -5.82 -16.78
CA PRO A 248 -0.47 -4.38 -16.93
C PRO A 248 0.59 -4.03 -17.98
N ASP A 249 1.37 -5.00 -18.46
CA ASP A 249 2.39 -4.82 -19.51
C ASP A 249 3.33 -3.64 -19.21
N PHE A 250 4.06 -3.75 -18.10
CA PHE A 250 5.14 -2.83 -17.77
C PHE A 250 6.34 -3.02 -18.71
N LYS A 251 7.10 -1.94 -18.97
CA LYS A 251 8.32 -1.98 -19.80
C LYS A 251 9.37 -2.97 -19.30
N ARG A 252 9.70 -2.90 -18.01
CA ARG A 252 10.72 -3.75 -17.37
C ARG A 252 10.41 -3.93 -15.88
N PRO A 253 9.33 -4.63 -15.51
CA PRO A 253 8.99 -4.80 -14.10
C PRO A 253 10.02 -5.71 -13.41
N SER A 254 10.54 -5.27 -12.27
CA SER A 254 11.54 -6.01 -11.50
C SER A 254 11.33 -5.80 -10.00
N VAL A 255 11.69 -6.81 -9.21
CA VAL A 255 11.78 -6.69 -7.75
C VAL A 255 13.08 -6.01 -7.31
N ASP A 256 14.09 -5.95 -8.20
CA ASP A 256 15.25 -5.09 -8.06
C ASP A 256 14.88 -3.68 -8.55
N ILE A 257 14.65 -2.77 -7.61
CA ILE A 257 14.14 -1.43 -7.91
C ILE A 257 15.14 -0.60 -8.73
N GLY A 258 16.45 -0.86 -8.62
CA GLY A 258 17.48 -0.09 -9.33
C GLY A 258 17.45 -0.32 -10.85
N SER A 259 16.92 -1.47 -11.28
CA SER A 259 16.75 -1.83 -12.69
C SER A 259 15.29 -1.78 -13.15
N ALA A 260 14.31 -1.57 -12.27
CA ALA A 260 12.90 -1.60 -12.63
C ALA A 260 12.45 -0.39 -13.48
N ASP A 261 11.56 -0.64 -14.44
CA ASP A 261 10.77 0.37 -15.14
C ASP A 261 9.30 -0.07 -15.16
N PHE A 262 8.51 0.58 -14.31
CA PHE A 262 7.07 0.35 -14.15
C PHE A 262 6.22 1.24 -15.06
N SER A 263 6.82 1.94 -16.01
CA SER A 263 6.04 2.63 -17.04
C SER A 263 5.29 1.60 -17.88
N LEU A 264 4.07 1.94 -18.28
CA LEU A 264 3.23 1.10 -19.11
C LEU A 264 3.78 1.04 -20.55
N MET A 265 3.70 -0.14 -21.18
CA MET A 265 3.88 -0.28 -22.62
C MET A 265 2.73 0.43 -23.36
N PRO A 266 2.93 0.93 -24.60
CA PRO A 266 1.89 1.66 -25.34
C PRO A 266 0.59 0.90 -25.59
N TRP A 267 0.61 -0.43 -25.51
CA TRP A 267 -0.56 -1.30 -25.68
C TRP A 267 -1.17 -1.79 -24.35
N SER A 268 -0.65 -1.33 -23.21
CA SER A 268 -1.17 -1.74 -21.90
C SER A 268 -2.65 -1.43 -21.77
N CYS A 269 -3.41 -2.41 -21.29
CA CYS A 269 -4.82 -2.26 -20.98
C CYS A 269 -5.10 -1.20 -19.90
N CYS A 270 -4.09 -0.82 -19.10
CA CYS A 270 -4.23 0.16 -18.03
C CYS A 270 -4.25 1.62 -18.52
N ILE A 271 -3.84 1.88 -19.77
CA ILE A 271 -3.81 3.23 -20.34
C ILE A 271 -5.23 3.74 -20.58
N GLY A 272 -5.57 4.88 -19.98
CA GLY A 272 -6.87 5.55 -20.12
C GLY A 272 -8.05 4.76 -19.56
N ALA A 273 -7.81 3.76 -18.72
CA ALA A 273 -8.85 2.90 -18.16
C ALA A 273 -9.34 3.34 -16.77
N GLY A 274 -8.65 4.27 -16.11
CA GLY A 274 -8.98 4.71 -14.76
C GLY A 274 -10.14 5.71 -14.70
N ASP A 275 -10.74 5.80 -13.51
CA ASP A 275 -11.80 6.76 -13.21
C ASP A 275 -11.22 8.09 -12.75
N ARG A 276 -11.47 9.16 -13.52
CA ARG A 276 -11.04 10.52 -13.19
C ARG A 276 -11.75 11.09 -11.97
N ASN A 277 -13.01 10.72 -11.74
CA ASN A 277 -13.80 11.28 -10.63
C ASN A 277 -13.35 10.75 -9.27
N SER A 278 -12.67 9.61 -9.25
CA SER A 278 -12.04 9.06 -8.04
C SER A 278 -10.78 9.83 -7.60
N ILE A 279 -10.29 10.75 -8.44
CA ILE A 279 -9.11 11.55 -8.15
C ILE A 279 -9.48 12.72 -7.25
N ILE A 280 -8.90 12.72 -6.06
CA ILE A 280 -8.99 13.87 -5.15
C ILE A 280 -8.17 15.01 -5.76
N SER A 281 -8.83 16.14 -6.08
CA SER A 281 -8.21 17.32 -6.68
C SER A 281 -6.93 17.75 -5.94
N GLY A 282 -5.86 18.01 -6.68
CA GLY A 282 -4.54 18.36 -6.13
C GLY A 282 -3.66 17.18 -5.70
N LEU A 283 -4.15 15.93 -5.78
CA LEU A 283 -3.33 14.75 -5.47
C LEU A 283 -2.62 14.12 -6.67
N LEU A 284 -3.14 14.28 -7.89
CA LEU A 284 -2.53 13.75 -9.12
C LEU A 284 -2.14 14.85 -10.12
N ASN A 285 -1.10 14.58 -10.92
CA ASN A 285 -0.70 15.38 -12.09
C ASN A 285 -1.26 14.76 -13.37
N SER A 286 -2.56 14.43 -13.43
CA SER A 286 -3.12 13.80 -14.63
C SER A 286 -3.42 14.83 -15.73
N GLN A 287 -3.05 14.49 -16.97
CA GLN A 287 -3.40 15.26 -18.17
C GLN A 287 -4.43 14.46 -19.01
N GLY A 288 -5.56 15.09 -19.35
CA GLY A 288 -6.57 14.51 -20.27
C GLY A 288 -7.93 14.14 -19.64
N THR A 289 -8.82 13.57 -20.47
CA THR A 289 -10.21 13.22 -20.10
C THR A 289 -10.35 11.88 -19.35
N ARG A 290 -9.35 11.00 -19.46
CA ARG A 290 -9.25 9.72 -18.72
C ARG A 290 -7.84 9.56 -18.18
N VAL A 291 -7.70 8.92 -17.01
CA VAL A 291 -6.40 8.67 -16.36
C VAL A 291 -5.97 7.23 -16.53
N ASP A 292 -4.68 6.98 -16.41
CA ASP A 292 -4.16 5.62 -16.38
C ASP A 292 -4.40 4.98 -15.01
N ILE A 293 -4.56 3.66 -14.98
CA ILE A 293 -4.57 2.89 -13.74
C ILE A 293 -3.11 2.73 -13.28
N GLY A 294 -2.84 2.93 -11.99
CA GLY A 294 -1.51 2.82 -11.39
C GLY A 294 -0.80 4.15 -11.15
N VAL A 295 0.45 4.08 -10.68
CA VAL A 295 1.21 5.24 -10.20
C VAL A 295 1.89 6.07 -11.30
N ILE A 296 2.16 5.47 -12.47
CA ILE A 296 2.85 6.12 -13.58
C ILE A 296 1.86 6.37 -14.71
N GLU A 297 1.65 7.64 -15.05
CA GLU A 297 0.91 8.05 -16.25
C GLU A 297 1.77 7.85 -17.50
N SER A 298 1.17 7.33 -18.56
CA SER A 298 1.81 7.23 -19.87
C SER A 298 1.88 8.60 -20.55
N GLU A 299 3.01 8.88 -21.22
CA GLU A 299 3.11 10.04 -22.10
C GLU A 299 2.22 9.82 -23.32
N ARG A 300 1.08 10.51 -23.36
CA ARG A 300 0.26 10.56 -24.56
C ARG A 300 0.79 11.67 -25.46
N LYS A 301 1.28 11.33 -26.66
CA LYS A 301 1.50 12.33 -27.70
C LYS A 301 0.14 12.98 -28.00
N GLN A 302 0.06 14.29 -27.78
CA GLN A 302 -1.09 15.11 -28.14
C GLN A 302 -1.29 15.11 -29.65
#